data_AF-A0A5C3Q1M1-F1
#
_entry.id   AF-A0A5C3Q1M1-F1
#
_cell.length_a   1.000
_cell.length_b   1.000
_cell.length_c   1.000
_cell.angle_alpha   90.00
_cell.angle_beta   90.00
_cell.angle_gamma   90.00
#
_symmetry.space_group_name_H-M   'P 1'
#
loop_
_entity.id
_entity.type
_entity.pdbx_description
1 polymer ?
#
loop_
_entity_poly.entity_id
_entity_poly.type
_entity_poly.pdbx_seq_one_letter_code
_entity_poly.pdbx_strand_id
1 'polypeptide(L)'
;MEYFPFVTTAGRMSKFKKAMRVIDANEVRYEHVTQRRCSFCVATSEDPLRQCSVCKSVRYCDEKCQLEDYRTRHKRECGRFVTPPLTRAFLTQSTGNDTIYPKHPVFAKGYHDGVGCWVSHEGRPDFGLQAFATNIWATPETWRKTYSSRITSYTPLAEKYNALRPNLLTLAVVVQNRRKDKKPIVVFAGRTRVVTKPGADHDVTQAKSDLEDITSYEEEGGSVAALRVAEDPLYRCPRLAIKNVAGVEFQADHPPLTVVNEPHGIVFLAPGEYVVYNVQFRVGDGNKCSTDVGALIHLRAASFVWQLAEDYVPWVQERAEHIRSNPRECPAPKDVGPPPPETLIPFDLPIVFAYYLDAIKEGERKYVEGHYGKKHTEAIMKQNEQDRWVYAVAAQMQGITDERLAGDIEVSDVDGQTVLAAGTTGTDADAALLLPTFPTATPRTPQITQTREQLAGPRSPMSTGRLVKMRMRMLLRPMRMMLTTSPTATPRTLQITSLTEPTTYVTRGRNLLRCASF
;
A
#
# COMPACT_ATOMS: atom_id res chain seq x y z
N MET A 1 -28.29 29.26 -9.35
CA MET A 1 -27.39 28.09 -9.44
C MET A 1 -28.23 26.95 -9.96
N GLU A 2 -28.26 26.76 -11.29
CA GLU A 2 -29.06 25.71 -11.91
C GLU A 2 -28.42 24.36 -11.57
N TYR A 3 -29.22 23.47 -10.98
CA TYR A 3 -28.83 22.09 -10.71
C TYR A 3 -28.71 21.40 -12.07
N PHE A 4 -27.51 21.33 -12.66
CA PHE A 4 -27.29 20.47 -13.81
C PHE A 4 -27.62 19.05 -13.37
N PRO A 5 -28.70 18.42 -13.90
CA PRO A 5 -28.95 17.04 -13.60
C PRO A 5 -27.79 16.28 -14.21
N PHE A 6 -26.89 15.78 -13.37
CA PHE A 6 -25.99 14.70 -13.77
C PHE A 6 -26.92 13.56 -14.19
N VAL A 7 -27.26 13.47 -15.48
CA VAL A 7 -28.12 12.43 -16.03
C VAL A 7 -27.37 11.13 -15.83
N THR A 8 -27.60 10.52 -14.68
CA THR A 8 -27.04 9.23 -14.37
C THR A 8 -27.69 8.26 -15.33
N THR A 9 -26.92 7.69 -16.22
CA THR A 9 -27.29 6.37 -16.75
C THR A 9 -27.09 5.38 -15.59
N ALA A 10 -28.07 5.28 -14.69
CA ALA A 10 -28.09 4.32 -13.58
C ALA A 10 -27.74 2.90 -14.06
N GLY A 11 -28.06 2.57 -15.32
CA GLY A 11 -27.64 1.36 -16.01
C GLY A 11 -26.12 1.17 -16.13
N ARG A 12 -25.32 2.21 -16.39
CA ARG A 12 -23.83 2.12 -16.43
C ARG A 12 -23.28 1.73 -15.07
N MET A 13 -23.78 2.35 -14.00
CA MET A 13 -23.36 2.03 -12.64
C MET A 13 -23.73 0.62 -12.22
N SER A 14 -24.89 0.13 -12.64
CA SER A 14 -25.29 -1.24 -12.36
C SER A 14 -24.28 -2.26 -12.91
N LYS A 15 -23.80 -2.05 -14.15
CA LYS A 15 -22.79 -2.93 -14.78
C LYS A 15 -21.44 -2.88 -14.04
N PHE A 16 -20.93 -1.70 -13.72
CA PHE A 16 -19.69 -1.54 -12.96
C PHE A 16 -19.79 -2.18 -11.57
N LYS A 17 -20.86 -1.92 -10.83
CA LYS A 17 -21.11 -2.54 -9.52
C LYS A 17 -21.15 -4.06 -9.61
N LYS A 18 -21.81 -4.61 -10.64
CA LYS A 18 -21.84 -6.05 -10.88
C LYS A 18 -20.42 -6.60 -11.12
N ALA A 19 -19.60 -5.92 -11.91
CA ALA A 19 -18.20 -6.30 -12.13
C ALA A 19 -17.39 -6.30 -10.83
N MET A 20 -17.47 -5.23 -10.04
CA MET A 20 -16.75 -5.12 -8.76
C MET A 20 -17.19 -6.19 -7.74
N ARG A 21 -18.48 -6.54 -7.68
CA ARG A 21 -18.98 -7.64 -6.83
C ARG A 21 -18.42 -9.00 -7.24
N VAL A 22 -18.24 -9.25 -8.54
CA VAL A 22 -17.65 -10.50 -9.03
C VAL A 22 -16.17 -10.57 -8.65
N ILE A 23 -15.45 -9.45 -8.79
CA ILE A 23 -14.05 -9.34 -8.37
C ILE A 23 -13.93 -9.61 -6.86
N ASP A 24 -14.74 -8.95 -6.03
CA ASP A 24 -14.75 -9.17 -4.57
C ASP A 24 -15.10 -10.63 -4.22
N ALA A 25 -16.10 -11.23 -4.88
CA ALA A 25 -16.43 -12.64 -4.69
C ALA A 25 -15.26 -13.59 -5.04
N ASN A 26 -14.48 -13.26 -6.08
CA ASN A 26 -13.27 -14.00 -6.44
C ASN A 26 -12.19 -13.87 -5.36
N GLU A 27 -12.02 -12.68 -4.78
CA GLU A 27 -11.09 -12.44 -3.68
C GLU A 27 -11.48 -13.22 -2.42
N VAL A 28 -12.76 -13.21 -2.04
CA VAL A 28 -13.29 -14.02 -0.91
C VAL A 28 -13.05 -15.49 -1.15
N ARG A 29 -13.34 -15.97 -2.37
CA ARG A 29 -13.10 -17.38 -2.73
C ARG A 29 -11.62 -17.74 -2.66
N TYR A 30 -10.74 -16.88 -3.18
CA TYR A 30 -9.31 -17.10 -3.14
C TYR A 30 -8.79 -17.16 -1.69
N GLU A 31 -9.21 -16.23 -0.83
CA GLU A 31 -8.86 -16.25 0.58
C GLU A 31 -9.34 -17.55 1.23
N HIS A 32 -10.60 -17.92 1.04
CA HIS A 32 -11.18 -19.13 1.61
C HIS A 32 -10.44 -20.40 1.21
N VAL A 33 -10.11 -20.54 -0.09
CA VAL A 33 -9.32 -21.67 -0.61
C VAL A 33 -7.92 -21.67 0.00
N THR A 34 -7.27 -20.51 0.08
CA THR A 34 -5.90 -20.39 0.62
C THR A 34 -5.87 -20.70 2.12
N GLN A 35 -6.88 -20.24 2.87
CA GLN A 35 -7.00 -20.49 4.30
C GLN A 35 -7.24 -21.97 4.63
N ARG A 36 -7.74 -22.74 3.66
CA ARG A 36 -8.04 -24.18 3.77
C ARG A 36 -6.94 -25.08 3.19
N ARG A 37 -5.87 -24.51 2.63
CA ARG A 37 -4.77 -25.26 2.00
C ARG A 37 -3.54 -25.28 2.90
N CYS A 38 -3.04 -26.48 3.19
CA CYS A 38 -1.83 -26.65 3.99
C CYS A 38 -0.61 -26.13 3.22
N SER A 39 0.15 -25.22 3.81
CA SER A 39 1.34 -24.63 3.19
C SER A 39 2.46 -25.65 2.97
N PHE A 40 2.46 -26.75 3.72
CA PHE A 40 3.48 -27.82 3.63
C PHE A 40 3.06 -28.96 2.70
N CYS A 41 2.03 -29.73 3.06
CA CYS A 41 1.62 -30.92 2.31
C CYS A 41 0.62 -30.62 1.18
N VAL A 42 0.20 -29.36 1.04
CA VAL A 42 -0.70 -28.89 -0.03
C VAL A 42 -2.14 -29.44 0.06
N ALA A 43 -2.43 -30.33 1.02
CA ALA A 43 -3.76 -30.86 1.26
C ALA A 43 -4.76 -29.76 1.61
N THR A 44 -5.99 -29.89 1.12
CA THR A 44 -7.12 -29.01 1.42
C THR A 44 -7.98 -29.60 2.53
N SER A 45 -8.52 -28.74 3.38
CA SER A 45 -9.42 -29.09 4.48
C SER A 45 -10.75 -28.36 4.34
N GLU A 46 -11.84 -28.97 4.83
CA GLU A 46 -13.12 -28.26 4.96
C GLU A 46 -13.08 -27.29 6.15
N ASP A 47 -12.34 -27.65 7.20
CA ASP A 47 -12.17 -26.82 8.39
C ASP A 47 -11.02 -25.80 8.24
N PRO A 48 -11.11 -24.64 8.92
CA PRO A 48 -10.01 -23.68 9.01
C PRO A 48 -8.74 -24.33 9.56
N LEU A 49 -7.65 -24.22 8.80
CA LEU A 49 -6.35 -24.78 9.19
C LEU A 49 -5.66 -23.95 10.27
N ARG A 50 -4.86 -24.63 11.11
CA ARG A 50 -4.03 -23.97 12.14
C ARG A 50 -3.03 -23.04 11.47
N GLN A 51 -3.05 -21.77 11.85
CA GLN A 51 -2.12 -20.77 11.32
C GLN A 51 -0.87 -20.61 12.19
N CYS A 52 0.24 -20.23 11.59
CA CYS A 52 1.42 -19.82 12.35
C CYS A 52 1.08 -18.60 13.22
N SER A 53 1.32 -18.70 14.53
CA SER A 53 0.94 -17.66 15.50
C SER A 53 1.71 -16.36 15.34
N VAL A 54 2.86 -16.37 14.67
CA VAL A 54 3.72 -15.20 14.48
C VAL A 54 3.47 -14.49 13.16
N CYS A 55 3.56 -15.19 12.03
CA CYS A 55 3.44 -14.52 10.71
C CYS A 55 2.01 -14.44 10.19
N LYS A 56 1.11 -15.35 10.61
CA LYS A 56 -0.26 -15.49 10.08
C LYS A 56 -0.33 -15.69 8.55
N SER A 57 0.78 -16.04 7.90
CA SER A 57 0.86 -16.18 6.44
C SER A 57 0.76 -17.63 5.95
N VAL A 58 1.03 -18.60 6.82
CA VAL A 58 1.03 -20.05 6.52
C VAL A 58 0.06 -20.79 7.43
N ARG A 59 -0.44 -21.92 6.92
CA ARG A 59 -1.41 -22.76 7.60
C ARG A 59 -1.11 -24.24 7.45
N TYR A 60 -1.50 -25.04 8.44
CA TYR A 60 -1.15 -26.45 8.55
C TYR A 60 -2.35 -27.30 8.94
N CYS A 61 -2.42 -28.51 8.39
CA CYS A 61 -3.40 -29.52 8.80
C CYS A 61 -3.18 -29.98 10.24
N ASP A 62 -1.91 -30.11 10.64
CA ASP A 62 -1.52 -30.62 11.95
C ASP A 62 -0.15 -30.08 12.38
N GLU A 63 0.23 -30.42 13.62
CA GLU A 63 1.52 -30.05 14.20
C GLU A 63 2.70 -30.70 13.47
N LYS A 64 2.53 -31.90 12.90
CA LYS A 64 3.61 -32.59 12.17
C LYS A 64 4.00 -31.80 10.93
N CYS A 65 3.03 -31.37 10.13
CA CYS A 65 3.27 -30.52 8.96
C CYS A 65 3.87 -29.18 9.36
N GLN A 66 3.42 -28.58 10.46
CA GLN A 66 4.00 -27.34 10.98
C GLN A 66 5.48 -27.52 11.37
N LEU A 67 5.81 -28.56 12.14
CA LEU A 67 7.18 -28.80 12.59
C LEU A 67 8.13 -29.09 11.43
N GLU A 68 7.68 -29.86 10.45
CA GLU A 68 8.48 -30.21 9.27
C GLU A 68 8.74 -28.98 8.40
N ASP A 69 7.71 -28.19 8.11
CA ASP A 69 7.85 -26.93 7.37
C ASP A 69 8.73 -25.91 8.12
N TYR A 70 8.56 -25.81 9.44
CA TYR A 70 9.35 -24.92 10.29
C TYR A 70 10.84 -25.25 10.26
N ARG A 71 11.20 -26.54 10.35
CA ARG A 71 12.59 -27.00 10.30
C ARG A 71 13.21 -26.81 8.92
N THR A 72 12.45 -27.07 7.86
CA THR A 72 12.96 -27.07 6.48
C THR A 72 13.10 -25.66 5.91
N ARG A 73 12.11 -24.77 6.09
CA ARG A 73 12.13 -23.43 5.49
C ARG A 73 11.47 -22.32 6.32
N HIS A 74 10.33 -22.60 6.97
CA HIS A 74 9.46 -21.54 7.46
C HIS A 74 10.08 -20.73 8.60
N LYS A 75 10.95 -21.32 9.43
CA LYS A 75 11.69 -20.56 10.47
C LYS A 75 12.46 -19.37 9.88
N ARG A 76 13.14 -19.57 8.75
CA ARG A 76 13.93 -18.53 8.08
C ARG A 76 13.02 -17.52 7.39
N GLU A 77 12.00 -17.98 6.68
CA GLU A 77 11.07 -17.11 5.95
C GLU A 77 10.23 -16.23 6.88
N CYS A 78 9.76 -16.79 7.99
CA CYS A 78 9.01 -16.10 9.02
C CYS A 78 9.84 -14.98 9.65
N GLY A 79 11.10 -15.28 10.01
CA GLY A 79 12.02 -14.30 10.59
C GLY A 79 12.51 -13.21 9.63
N ARG A 80 12.48 -13.48 8.31
CA ARG A 80 12.90 -12.54 7.25
C ARG A 80 11.73 -11.79 6.60
N PHE A 81 10.51 -11.92 7.13
CA PHE A 81 9.35 -11.21 6.61
C PHE A 81 9.10 -11.45 5.11
N VAL A 82 9.36 -12.68 4.64
CA VAL A 82 9.28 -13.02 3.21
C VAL A 82 7.87 -12.81 2.66
N THR A 83 6.86 -13.29 3.39
CA THR A 83 5.44 -13.16 3.04
C THR A 83 4.70 -12.31 4.08
N PRO A 84 3.84 -11.37 3.66
CA PRO A 84 2.93 -10.68 4.57
C PRO A 84 1.88 -11.66 5.15
N PRO A 85 1.15 -11.24 6.20
CA PRO A 85 -0.04 -11.93 6.68
C PRO A 85 -1.04 -12.22 5.56
N LEU A 86 -1.73 -13.36 5.63
CA LEU A 86 -2.78 -13.68 4.68
C LEU A 86 -4.06 -12.94 5.07
N THR A 87 -4.48 -11.98 4.24
CA THR A 87 -5.70 -11.19 4.43
C THR A 87 -6.24 -10.70 3.08
N ARG A 88 -7.58 -10.65 2.93
CA ARG A 88 -8.24 -10.05 1.76
C ARG A 88 -7.86 -8.60 1.53
N ALA A 89 -7.54 -7.87 2.59
CA ALA A 89 -7.11 -6.47 2.50
C ALA A 89 -5.71 -6.29 1.86
N PHE A 90 -4.94 -7.37 1.65
CA PHE A 90 -3.59 -7.30 1.10
C PHE A 90 -3.19 -8.59 0.36
N LEU A 91 -3.94 -8.91 -0.69
CA LEU A 91 -3.71 -10.09 -1.55
C LEU A 91 -2.50 -9.91 -2.49
N THR A 92 -1.40 -10.62 -2.17
CA THR A 92 -0.13 -10.59 -2.92
C THR A 92 -0.01 -11.62 -4.04
N GLN A 93 -1.04 -12.43 -4.25
CA GLN A 93 -1.09 -13.43 -5.32
C GLN A 93 -2.31 -13.16 -6.21
N SER A 94 -2.24 -13.58 -7.47
CA SER A 94 -3.38 -13.51 -8.38
C SER A 94 -4.48 -14.46 -7.92
N THR A 95 -5.73 -14.04 -8.08
CA THR A 95 -6.90 -14.82 -7.64
C THR A 95 -7.28 -15.94 -8.62
N GLY A 96 -6.55 -16.08 -9.74
CA GLY A 96 -6.65 -17.23 -10.66
C GLY A 96 -7.84 -17.21 -11.63
N ASN A 97 -8.70 -16.18 -11.58
CA ASN A 97 -9.97 -16.12 -12.32
C ASN A 97 -9.92 -15.07 -13.44
N ASP A 98 -8.99 -15.22 -14.39
CA ASP A 98 -8.77 -14.31 -15.54
C ASP A 98 -7.81 -13.12 -15.27
N THR A 99 -7.20 -13.03 -14.09
CA THR A 99 -6.21 -11.99 -13.75
C THR A 99 -4.78 -12.55 -13.79
N ILE A 100 -3.87 -11.80 -14.40
CA ILE A 100 -2.44 -12.16 -14.51
C ILE A 100 -1.69 -11.65 -13.27
N TYR A 101 -2.03 -10.44 -12.83
CA TYR A 101 -1.33 -9.73 -11.78
C TYR A 101 -2.01 -9.88 -10.41
N PRO A 102 -1.25 -9.85 -9.31
CA PRO A 102 -1.83 -9.77 -7.97
C PRO A 102 -2.55 -8.42 -7.76
N LYS A 103 -3.56 -8.41 -6.91
CA LYS A 103 -4.25 -7.15 -6.53
C LYS A 103 -3.29 -6.18 -5.84
N HIS A 104 -2.50 -6.69 -4.89
CA HIS A 104 -1.54 -5.90 -4.12
C HIS A 104 -0.11 -6.43 -4.34
N PRO A 105 0.57 -6.08 -5.45
CA PRO A 105 1.97 -6.43 -5.64
C PRO A 105 2.83 -5.82 -4.52
N VAL A 106 3.84 -6.56 -4.06
CA VAL A 106 4.76 -6.03 -3.04
C VAL A 106 5.83 -5.18 -3.72
N PHE A 107 5.62 -3.87 -3.76
CA PHE A 107 6.57 -2.90 -4.31
C PHE A 107 7.68 -2.54 -3.35
N ALA A 108 7.45 -2.64 -2.04
CA ALA A 108 8.46 -2.38 -1.04
C ALA A 108 8.28 -3.36 0.13
N LYS A 109 9.37 -3.86 0.70
CA LYS A 109 9.32 -4.66 1.94
C LYS A 109 10.58 -4.51 2.77
N GLY A 110 10.43 -4.53 4.09
CA GLY A 110 11.55 -4.45 5.02
C GLY A 110 11.09 -4.66 6.46
N TYR A 111 12.05 -4.68 7.37
CA TYR A 111 11.77 -4.86 8.79
C TYR A 111 12.87 -4.24 9.65
N HIS A 112 12.50 -3.82 10.85
CA HIS A 112 13.41 -3.31 11.87
C HIS A 112 12.98 -3.85 13.22
N ASP A 113 13.92 -4.37 14.03
CA ASP A 113 13.67 -4.90 15.37
C ASP A 113 12.46 -5.84 15.49
N GLY A 114 12.25 -6.71 14.49
CA GLY A 114 11.12 -7.65 14.50
C GLY A 114 9.76 -7.01 14.19
N VAL A 115 9.72 -5.79 13.67
CA VAL A 115 8.54 -5.17 13.08
C VAL A 115 8.73 -5.10 11.57
N GLY A 116 7.85 -5.75 10.82
CA GLY A 116 7.93 -5.79 9.37
C GLY A 116 6.88 -4.94 8.71
N CYS A 117 7.18 -4.51 7.50
CA CYS A 117 6.24 -3.78 6.67
C CYS A 117 6.37 -4.14 5.19
N TRP A 118 5.23 -4.08 4.51
CA TRP A 118 5.07 -4.30 3.08
C TRP A 118 4.23 -3.18 2.51
N VAL A 119 4.60 -2.72 1.31
CA VAL A 119 3.94 -1.62 0.63
C VAL A 119 3.53 -2.09 -0.77
N SER A 120 2.28 -1.80 -1.13
CA SER A 120 1.69 -1.96 -2.45
C SER A 120 1.07 -0.62 -2.88
N HIS A 121 0.65 -0.51 -4.13
CA HIS A 121 -0.33 0.50 -4.51
C HIS A 121 -1.74 0.09 -4.07
N GLU A 122 -2.60 1.08 -3.91
CA GLU A 122 -4.07 0.96 -3.88
C GLU A 122 -4.64 2.05 -4.80
N GLY A 123 -4.33 1.94 -6.09
CA GLY A 123 -4.67 2.94 -7.10
C GLY A 123 -6.10 2.82 -7.64
N ARG A 124 -6.41 3.70 -8.61
CA ARG A 124 -7.62 3.56 -9.43
C ARG A 124 -7.45 2.40 -10.43
N PRO A 125 -8.55 1.82 -10.94
CA PRO A 125 -8.46 0.78 -11.96
C PRO A 125 -7.80 1.20 -13.27
N ASP A 126 -7.74 2.49 -13.57
CA ASP A 126 -7.02 3.10 -14.69
C ASP A 126 -5.61 3.58 -14.33
N PHE A 127 -5.04 3.15 -13.19
CA PHE A 127 -3.73 3.57 -12.67
C PHE A 127 -3.54 5.10 -12.61
N GLY A 128 -4.61 5.88 -12.73
CA GLY A 128 -4.59 7.32 -12.58
C GLY A 128 -4.49 7.68 -11.10
N LEU A 129 -3.80 8.77 -10.81
CA LEU A 129 -3.83 9.33 -9.46
C LEU A 129 -5.26 9.76 -9.12
N GLN A 130 -5.58 9.73 -7.83
CA GLN A 130 -6.85 10.24 -7.34
C GLN A 130 -6.80 11.77 -7.24
N ALA A 131 -7.93 12.43 -7.48
CA ALA A 131 -8.02 13.84 -7.15
C ALA A 131 -8.08 14.04 -5.64
N PHE A 132 -7.74 15.21 -5.13
CA PHE A 132 -7.76 15.47 -3.69
C PHE A 132 -9.18 15.54 -3.10
N ALA A 133 -10.13 16.03 -3.88
CA ALA A 133 -11.55 16.16 -3.51
C ALA A 133 -12.23 14.81 -3.31
N THR A 134 -11.57 13.73 -3.72
CA THR A 134 -12.02 12.35 -3.60
C THR A 134 -12.00 11.91 -2.14
N ASN A 135 -12.89 11.01 -1.75
CA ASN A 135 -12.90 10.48 -0.39
C ASN A 135 -12.14 9.16 -0.34
N ILE A 136 -11.11 9.05 0.52
CA ILE A 136 -10.34 7.82 0.72
C ILE A 136 -11.22 6.64 1.19
N TRP A 137 -12.34 6.96 1.83
CA TRP A 137 -13.32 5.98 2.34
C TRP A 137 -14.46 5.70 1.36
N ALA A 138 -14.54 6.43 0.25
CA ALA A 138 -15.64 6.24 -0.68
C ALA A 138 -15.51 4.89 -1.39
N THR A 139 -16.50 4.04 -1.17
CA THR A 139 -16.81 2.95 -2.08
C THR A 139 -17.39 3.53 -3.37
N PRO A 140 -17.38 2.77 -4.49
CA PRO A 140 -18.07 3.21 -5.70
C PRO A 140 -19.54 3.63 -5.49
N GLU A 141 -20.23 3.04 -4.50
CA GLU A 141 -21.61 3.37 -4.15
C GLU A 141 -21.75 4.71 -3.43
N THR A 142 -20.81 5.02 -2.53
CA THR A 142 -20.83 6.21 -1.68
C THR A 142 -20.11 7.38 -2.31
N TRP A 143 -19.26 7.09 -3.31
CA TRP A 143 -18.52 8.05 -4.10
C TRP A 143 -19.37 9.23 -4.52
N ARG A 144 -20.39 9.04 -5.36
CA ARG A 144 -21.15 10.18 -5.92
C ARG A 144 -21.87 11.00 -4.86
N LYS A 145 -22.45 10.33 -3.86
CA LYS A 145 -23.16 11.00 -2.76
C LYS A 145 -22.23 11.92 -1.98
N THR A 146 -21.05 11.39 -1.64
CA THR A 146 -20.04 12.15 -0.89
C THR A 146 -19.30 13.14 -1.77
N TYR A 147 -19.16 12.86 -3.06
CA TYR A 147 -18.41 13.66 -4.03
C TYR A 147 -19.07 15.00 -4.29
N SER A 148 -20.37 15.08 -4.59
CA SER A 148 -21.04 16.37 -4.79
C SER A 148 -20.98 17.26 -3.55
N SER A 149 -21.19 16.68 -2.37
CA SER A 149 -21.07 17.40 -1.09
C SER A 149 -19.63 17.84 -0.82
N ARG A 150 -18.64 16.98 -1.08
CA ARG A 150 -17.21 17.32 -0.95
C ARG A 150 -16.82 18.40 -1.93
N ILE A 151 -17.07 18.26 -3.24
CA ILE A 151 -16.72 19.30 -4.22
C ILE A 151 -17.26 20.64 -3.77
N THR A 152 -18.54 20.71 -3.37
CA THR A 152 -19.15 21.98 -2.93
C THR A 152 -18.38 22.58 -1.75
N SER A 153 -17.95 21.74 -0.81
CA SER A 153 -17.13 22.14 0.34
C SER A 153 -15.69 22.50 -0.06
N TYR A 154 -15.17 21.88 -1.13
CA TYR A 154 -13.85 22.10 -1.69
C TYR A 154 -13.81 23.28 -2.66
N THR A 155 -14.92 23.75 -3.22
CA THR A 155 -14.94 24.87 -4.18
C THR A 155 -14.07 26.06 -3.74
N PRO A 156 -14.18 26.58 -2.50
CA PRO A 156 -13.32 27.69 -2.06
C PRO A 156 -11.83 27.31 -1.86
N LEU A 157 -11.53 26.02 -1.83
CA LEU A 157 -10.20 25.45 -1.57
C LEU A 157 -9.59 24.77 -2.80
N ALA A 158 -10.34 24.66 -3.90
CA ALA A 158 -10.02 23.78 -5.00
C ALA A 158 -8.86 24.30 -5.82
N GLU A 159 -8.82 25.60 -6.10
CA GLU A 159 -7.67 26.26 -6.72
C GLU A 159 -6.45 26.20 -5.79
N LYS A 160 -6.64 26.57 -4.52
CA LYS A 160 -5.55 26.67 -3.53
C LYS A 160 -4.78 25.34 -3.38
N TYR A 161 -5.49 24.21 -3.32
CA TYR A 161 -4.89 22.89 -3.11
C TYR A 161 -4.91 22.00 -4.36
N ASN A 162 -5.17 22.56 -5.54
CA ASN A 162 -5.38 21.79 -6.78
C ASN A 162 -6.31 20.58 -6.55
N ALA A 163 -7.42 20.80 -5.83
CA ALA A 163 -8.15 19.69 -5.23
C ALA A 163 -8.88 18.80 -6.25
N LEU A 164 -9.14 19.33 -7.45
CA LEU A 164 -9.76 18.58 -8.54
C LEU A 164 -8.75 17.90 -9.45
N ARG A 165 -7.44 18.17 -9.31
CA ARG A 165 -6.42 17.55 -10.14
C ARG A 165 -5.99 16.19 -9.59
N PRO A 166 -5.72 15.20 -10.45
CA PRO A 166 -5.26 13.88 -10.03
C PRO A 166 -3.82 13.94 -9.53
N ASN A 167 -3.64 14.08 -8.21
CA ASN A 167 -2.33 14.25 -7.58
C ASN A 167 -2.16 13.42 -6.30
N LEU A 168 -3.07 12.51 -5.97
CA LEU A 168 -2.96 11.63 -4.82
C LEU A 168 -2.55 10.22 -5.24
N LEU A 169 -1.36 9.81 -4.80
CA LEU A 169 -0.92 8.42 -4.82
C LEU A 169 -1.41 7.73 -3.55
N THR A 170 -2.09 6.60 -3.71
CA THR A 170 -2.57 5.81 -2.57
C THR A 170 -1.74 4.53 -2.47
N LEU A 171 -1.17 4.30 -1.29
CA LEU A 171 -0.39 3.10 -0.98
C LEU A 171 -1.15 2.23 0.03
N ALA A 172 -1.21 0.93 -0.22
CA ALA A 172 -1.61 -0.05 0.77
C ALA A 172 -0.37 -0.46 1.57
N VAL A 173 -0.43 -0.33 2.89
CA VAL A 173 0.70 -0.56 3.80
C VAL A 173 0.30 -1.58 4.87
N VAL A 174 1.04 -2.67 4.95
CA VAL A 174 0.89 -3.67 6.02
C VAL A 174 2.02 -3.48 7.03
N VAL A 175 1.69 -3.38 8.32
CA VAL A 175 2.69 -3.40 9.41
C VAL A 175 2.38 -4.57 10.33
N GLN A 176 3.40 -5.36 10.69
CA GLN A 176 3.24 -6.53 11.55
C GLN A 176 4.30 -6.60 12.65
N ASN A 177 3.84 -6.85 13.87
CA ASN A 177 4.70 -7.13 15.01
C ASN A 177 5.08 -8.64 15.03
N ARG A 178 6.33 -8.99 14.70
CA ARG A 178 6.90 -10.34 14.90
C ARG A 178 8.04 -10.35 15.91
N ARG A 179 8.04 -9.39 16.86
CA ARG A 179 9.12 -9.27 17.84
C ARG A 179 9.33 -10.55 18.64
N LYS A 180 10.60 -10.88 18.90
CA LYS A 180 10.97 -12.09 19.66
C LYS A 180 10.77 -11.92 21.16
N ASP A 181 10.90 -10.69 21.66
CA ASP A 181 10.72 -10.33 23.08
C ASP A 181 9.24 -10.29 23.50
N LYS A 182 8.31 -10.52 22.57
CA LYS A 182 6.86 -10.51 22.80
C LYS A 182 6.33 -9.18 23.33
N LYS A 183 7.06 -8.08 23.13
CA LYS A 183 6.58 -6.75 23.49
C LYS A 183 5.58 -6.24 22.44
N PRO A 184 4.45 -5.67 22.88
CA PRO A 184 3.53 -4.97 21.98
C PRO A 184 4.13 -3.67 21.45
N ILE A 185 3.63 -3.20 20.31
CA ILE A 185 4.04 -1.95 19.68
C ILE A 185 2.84 -1.05 19.40
N VAL A 186 3.09 0.23 19.16
CA VAL A 186 2.12 1.20 18.65
C VAL A 186 2.62 1.73 17.31
N VAL A 187 1.76 1.69 16.29
CA VAL A 187 2.06 2.13 14.92
C VAL A 187 1.40 3.48 14.67
N PHE A 188 2.11 4.41 14.00
CA PHE A 188 1.65 5.77 13.72
C PHE A 188 1.53 6.01 12.21
N ALA A 189 0.45 5.53 11.58
CA ALA A 189 0.32 5.60 10.12
C ALA A 189 0.27 7.04 9.57
N GLY A 190 -0.31 7.99 10.31
CA GLY A 190 -0.32 9.41 9.91
C GLY A 190 1.06 10.08 9.84
N ARG A 191 2.13 9.39 10.27
CA ARG A 191 3.52 9.86 10.14
C ARG A 191 4.34 9.07 9.14
N THR A 192 3.68 8.21 8.37
CA THR A 192 4.31 7.56 7.22
C THR A 192 4.83 8.64 6.27
N ARG A 193 6.01 8.39 5.72
CA ARG A 193 6.64 9.27 4.74
C ARG A 193 7.00 8.47 3.51
N VAL A 194 7.01 9.12 2.36
CA VAL A 194 7.69 8.61 1.17
C VAL A 194 8.87 9.51 0.86
N VAL A 195 9.97 8.89 0.46
CA VAL A 195 11.23 9.56 0.17
C VAL A 195 11.41 9.55 -1.34
N THR A 196 11.68 10.71 -1.92
CA THR A 196 11.94 10.91 -3.35
C THR A 196 13.29 11.60 -3.56
N LYS A 197 13.86 11.42 -4.75
CA LYS A 197 14.98 12.24 -5.21
C LYS A 197 14.40 13.41 -6.02
N PRO A 198 14.35 14.64 -5.48
CA PRO A 198 13.93 15.80 -6.25
C PRO A 198 14.79 15.91 -7.52
N GLY A 199 14.11 16.04 -8.66
CA GLY A 199 14.71 16.17 -9.99
C GLY A 199 14.07 17.32 -10.75
N ALA A 200 14.79 17.89 -11.72
CA ALA A 200 14.48 19.22 -12.27
C ALA A 200 13.18 19.33 -13.11
N ASP A 201 12.59 18.24 -13.62
CA ASP A 201 11.51 18.35 -14.62
C ASP A 201 10.18 17.63 -14.29
N HIS A 202 10.21 16.59 -13.43
CA HIS A 202 9.05 15.74 -13.08
C HIS A 202 8.86 15.63 -11.56
N ASP A 203 8.95 16.77 -10.90
CA ASP A 203 9.13 16.78 -9.46
C ASP A 203 7.83 16.42 -8.72
N VAL A 204 7.82 15.22 -8.13
CA VAL A 204 6.81 14.75 -7.18
C VAL A 204 6.59 15.76 -6.04
N THR A 205 7.57 16.64 -5.78
CA THR A 205 7.47 17.70 -4.77
C THR A 205 6.81 19.00 -5.25
N GLN A 206 6.39 19.12 -6.52
CA GLN A 206 5.66 20.31 -7.03
C GLN A 206 4.29 20.52 -6.38
N ALA A 207 3.81 19.56 -5.60
CA ALA A 207 2.55 19.64 -4.87
C ALA A 207 2.49 20.73 -3.80
N LYS A 208 3.58 21.44 -3.49
CA LYS A 208 3.72 22.38 -2.35
C LYS A 208 2.51 23.30 -2.14
N SER A 209 1.91 23.20 -0.97
CA SER A 209 0.91 24.09 -0.37
C SER A 209 1.25 24.28 1.11
N ASP A 210 0.49 25.14 1.79
CA ASP A 210 0.60 25.37 3.23
C ASP A 210 0.19 24.16 4.09
N LEU A 211 -0.37 23.10 3.49
CA LEU A 211 -0.70 21.85 4.18
C LEU A 211 0.35 20.75 4.01
N GLU A 212 1.21 20.82 2.97
CA GLU A 212 2.26 19.82 2.83
C GLU A 212 3.50 20.18 3.62
N ASP A 213 3.86 19.30 4.54
CA ASP A 213 5.18 19.29 5.16
C ASP A 213 6.11 18.39 4.32
N ILE A 214 6.73 19.02 3.30
CA ILE A 214 7.81 18.43 2.50
C ILE A 214 9.13 18.85 3.13
N THR A 215 9.82 17.89 3.78
CA THR A 215 11.14 18.13 4.34
C THR A 215 12.20 17.76 3.30
N SER A 216 13.02 18.72 2.89
CA SER A 216 14.18 18.47 2.00
C SER A 216 15.47 18.46 2.81
N TYR A 217 16.40 17.57 2.46
CA TYR A 217 17.70 17.44 3.12
C TYR A 217 18.74 16.87 2.15
N GLU A 218 20.02 17.14 2.41
CA GLU A 218 21.12 16.62 1.60
C GLU A 218 21.59 15.27 2.14
N GLU A 219 21.73 14.29 1.26
CA GLU A 219 22.39 13.02 1.54
C GLU A 219 23.60 12.82 0.63
N GLU A 220 24.45 11.84 0.96
CA GLU A 220 25.50 11.37 0.07
C GLU A 220 24.85 10.81 -1.21
N GLY A 221 24.90 11.59 -2.30
CA GLY A 221 24.19 11.30 -3.55
C GLY A 221 23.17 12.35 -3.99
N GLY A 222 23.05 13.45 -3.25
CA GLY A 222 22.30 14.65 -3.63
C GLY A 222 21.11 14.96 -2.72
N SER A 223 20.34 15.96 -3.14
CA SER A 223 19.15 16.40 -2.43
C SER A 223 18.08 15.30 -2.41
N VAL A 224 17.43 15.12 -1.27
CA VAL A 224 16.37 14.17 -1.01
C VAL A 224 15.19 14.91 -0.40
N ALA A 225 13.97 14.53 -0.78
CA ALA A 225 12.75 15.07 -0.18
C ALA A 225 11.92 13.96 0.45
N ALA A 226 11.42 14.21 1.66
CA ALA A 226 10.46 13.36 2.35
C ALA A 226 9.09 14.02 2.32
N LEU A 227 8.12 13.35 1.70
CA LEU A 227 6.73 13.75 1.66
C LEU A 227 5.97 13.01 2.77
N ARG A 228 5.20 13.74 3.57
CA ARG A 228 4.30 13.14 4.57
C ARG A 228 2.99 12.71 3.95
N VAL A 229 2.23 11.91 4.69
CA VAL A 229 0.80 11.66 4.38
C VAL A 229 0.11 13.00 4.14
N ALA A 230 -0.62 13.10 3.03
CA ALA A 230 -1.33 14.32 2.68
C ALA A 230 -2.35 14.67 3.78
N GLU A 231 -2.50 15.95 4.10
CA GLU A 231 -3.46 16.39 5.12
C GLU A 231 -4.76 16.84 4.46
N ASP A 232 -5.90 16.34 4.92
CA ASP A 232 -7.19 16.75 4.40
C ASP A 232 -7.55 18.16 4.89
N PRO A 233 -7.72 19.18 4.04
CA PRO A 233 -7.99 20.55 4.45
C PRO A 233 -9.35 20.73 5.13
N LEU A 234 -10.33 19.86 4.82
CA LEU A 234 -11.66 19.95 5.41
C LEU A 234 -11.65 19.40 6.83
N TYR A 235 -10.95 18.28 7.04
CA TYR A 235 -10.97 17.56 8.30
C TYR A 235 -9.75 17.85 9.19
N ARG A 236 -8.70 18.46 8.62
CA ARG A 236 -7.38 18.69 9.24
C ARG A 236 -6.83 17.42 9.88
N CYS A 237 -6.84 16.35 9.09
CA CYS A 237 -6.32 15.05 9.50
C CYS A 237 -5.53 14.40 8.36
N PRO A 238 -4.58 13.51 8.68
CA PRO A 238 -3.88 12.73 7.66
C PRO A 238 -4.86 11.92 6.82
N ARG A 239 -4.66 11.92 5.50
CA ARG A 239 -5.44 11.13 4.54
C ARG A 239 -5.00 9.68 4.58
N LEU A 240 -5.52 8.96 5.56
CA LEU A 240 -5.32 7.54 5.73
C LEU A 240 -6.63 6.84 6.06
N ALA A 241 -6.63 5.53 5.84
CA ALA A 241 -7.73 4.65 6.18
C ALA A 241 -7.21 3.34 6.77
N ILE A 242 -7.79 2.90 7.88
CA ILE A 242 -7.54 1.56 8.43
C ILE A 242 -8.45 0.58 7.69
N LYS A 243 -7.87 -0.45 7.07
CA LYS A 243 -8.62 -1.48 6.32
C LYS A 243 -8.81 -2.76 7.10
N ASN A 244 -7.80 -3.18 7.85
CA ASN A 244 -7.84 -4.43 8.59
C ASN A 244 -6.94 -4.33 9.83
N VAL A 245 -7.39 -4.89 10.95
CA VAL A 245 -6.61 -4.99 12.18
C VAL A 245 -6.71 -6.42 12.70
N ALA A 246 -5.56 -7.06 12.91
CA ALA A 246 -5.42 -8.43 13.43
C ALA A 246 -6.26 -9.49 12.66
N GLY A 247 -6.49 -9.29 11.37
CA GLY A 247 -7.28 -10.18 10.53
C GLY A 247 -8.78 -9.87 10.49
N VAL A 248 -9.24 -8.84 11.19
CA VAL A 248 -10.63 -8.36 11.14
C VAL A 248 -10.70 -7.11 10.27
N GLU A 249 -11.64 -7.09 9.32
CA GLU A 249 -11.91 -5.90 8.51
C GLU A 249 -12.39 -4.76 9.40
N PHE A 250 -11.79 -3.58 9.20
CA PHE A 250 -12.06 -2.44 10.05
C PHE A 250 -13.43 -1.84 9.73
N GLN A 251 -14.24 -1.61 10.77
CA GLN A 251 -15.53 -0.93 10.67
C GLN A 251 -15.51 0.30 11.59
N ALA A 252 -15.78 1.48 11.03
CA ALA A 252 -15.64 2.75 11.75
C ALA A 252 -16.70 2.96 12.85
N ASP A 253 -17.86 2.31 12.72
CA ASP A 253 -18.93 2.33 13.71
C ASP A 253 -18.60 1.49 14.96
N HIS A 254 -17.74 0.47 14.81
CA HIS A 254 -17.32 -0.43 15.90
C HIS A 254 -15.80 -0.67 15.84
N PRO A 255 -14.97 0.37 16.08
CA PRO A 255 -13.53 0.22 16.00
C PRO A 255 -13.02 -0.77 17.05
N PRO A 256 -12.12 -1.71 16.70
CA PRO A 256 -11.49 -2.58 17.68
C PRO A 256 -10.77 -1.78 18.77
N LEU A 257 -10.72 -2.30 20.00
CA LEU A 257 -10.03 -1.65 21.14
C LEU A 257 -8.52 -1.42 20.89
N THR A 258 -7.93 -2.13 19.93
CA THR A 258 -6.55 -1.94 19.49
C THR A 258 -6.36 -0.65 18.69
N VAL A 259 -7.42 -0.03 18.18
CA VAL A 259 -7.36 1.26 17.48
C VAL A 259 -7.47 2.38 18.50
N VAL A 260 -6.35 3.07 18.73
CA VAL A 260 -6.22 4.11 19.76
C VAL A 260 -6.71 5.46 19.24
N ASN A 261 -6.40 5.80 17.99
CA ASN A 261 -6.86 7.02 17.32
C ASN A 261 -7.03 6.72 15.83
N GLU A 262 -8.28 6.49 15.41
CA GLU A 262 -8.61 6.15 14.03
C GLU A 262 -8.24 7.26 13.02
N PRO A 263 -8.60 8.55 13.23
CA PRO A 263 -8.24 9.62 12.28
C PRO A 263 -6.75 9.78 12.03
N HIS A 264 -5.89 9.41 12.99
CA HIS A 264 -4.43 9.46 12.85
C HIS A 264 -3.78 8.10 12.57
N GLY A 265 -4.59 7.04 12.48
CA GLY A 265 -4.14 5.68 12.21
C GLY A 265 -3.25 5.11 13.30
N ILE A 266 -3.49 5.46 14.56
CA ILE A 266 -2.72 4.97 15.71
C ILE A 266 -3.30 3.64 16.17
N VAL A 267 -2.52 2.56 16.03
CA VAL A 267 -2.97 1.19 16.32
C VAL A 267 -1.96 0.47 17.20
N PHE A 268 -2.45 -0.16 18.26
CA PHE A 268 -1.72 -1.07 19.13
C PHE A 268 -1.68 -2.46 18.50
N LEU A 269 -0.49 -3.08 18.45
CA LEU A 269 -0.29 -4.43 17.92
C LEU A 269 0.42 -5.32 18.92
N ALA A 270 -0.28 -6.36 19.38
CA ALA A 270 0.32 -7.45 20.13
C ALA A 270 1.24 -8.31 19.23
N PRO A 271 2.10 -9.16 19.82
CA PRO A 271 2.96 -10.05 19.04
C PRO A 271 2.16 -10.98 18.11
N GLY A 272 2.49 -10.93 16.83
CA GLY A 272 1.85 -11.69 15.76
C GLY A 272 0.70 -10.96 15.07
N GLU A 273 0.22 -9.85 15.63
CA GLU A 273 -0.81 -9.01 15.04
C GLU A 273 -0.24 -8.07 13.97
N TYR A 274 -1.13 -7.62 13.09
CA TYR A 274 -0.82 -6.73 12.00
C TYR A 274 -1.97 -5.76 11.74
N VAL A 275 -1.69 -4.72 10.99
CA VAL A 275 -2.65 -3.74 10.50
C VAL A 275 -2.41 -3.50 9.02
N VAL A 276 -3.47 -3.24 8.28
CA VAL A 276 -3.44 -2.80 6.88
C VAL A 276 -4.02 -1.40 6.80
N TYR A 277 -3.25 -0.47 6.25
CA TYR A 277 -3.65 0.91 6.00
C TYR A 277 -3.71 1.19 4.50
N ASN A 278 -4.59 2.09 4.09
CA ASN A 278 -4.42 2.86 2.86
C ASN A 278 -3.96 4.25 3.24
N VAL A 279 -2.88 4.73 2.63
CA VAL A 279 -2.25 6.02 2.98
C VAL A 279 -2.06 6.82 1.70
N GLN A 280 -2.49 8.08 1.71
CA GLN A 280 -2.42 8.96 0.54
C GLN A 280 -1.30 9.98 0.66
N PHE A 281 -0.53 10.12 -0.41
CA PHE A 281 0.53 11.10 -0.55
C PHE A 281 0.19 12.01 -1.72
N ARG A 282 0.35 13.32 -1.51
CA ARG A 282 0.20 14.27 -2.61
C ARG A 282 1.50 14.28 -3.41
N VAL A 283 1.41 13.88 -4.65
CA VAL A 283 2.54 13.69 -5.56
C VAL A 283 2.30 14.51 -6.82
N GLY A 284 3.20 15.45 -7.08
CA GLY A 284 3.15 16.33 -8.24
C GLY A 284 1.99 17.34 -8.24
N ASP A 285 1.87 18.03 -9.36
CA ASP A 285 0.90 19.11 -9.60
C ASP A 285 -0.40 18.63 -10.28
N GLY A 286 -0.47 17.34 -10.60
CA GLY A 286 -1.55 16.70 -11.36
C GLY A 286 -1.49 16.93 -12.88
N ASN A 287 -0.50 17.67 -13.38
CA ASN A 287 -0.29 17.92 -14.80
C ASN A 287 0.84 17.05 -15.36
N LYS A 288 2.00 17.10 -14.71
CA LYS A 288 3.19 16.34 -15.15
C LYS A 288 3.23 14.92 -14.59
N CYS A 289 2.61 14.73 -13.42
CA CYS A 289 2.51 13.45 -12.74
C CYS A 289 1.03 13.20 -12.42
N SER A 290 0.39 12.34 -13.20
CA SER A 290 -1.05 12.04 -13.12
C SER A 290 -1.36 10.54 -13.03
N THR A 291 -0.32 9.69 -13.00
CA THR A 291 -0.45 8.22 -12.91
C THR A 291 0.31 7.67 -11.71
N ASP A 292 -0.17 6.54 -11.18
CA ASP A 292 0.47 5.81 -10.09
C ASP A 292 1.89 5.40 -10.46
N VAL A 293 2.09 4.86 -11.68
CA VAL A 293 3.41 4.46 -12.17
C VAL A 293 4.36 5.66 -12.28
N GLY A 294 3.88 6.78 -12.81
CA GLY A 294 4.66 8.02 -12.91
C GLY A 294 5.12 8.52 -11.54
N ALA A 295 4.27 8.42 -10.51
CA ALA A 295 4.66 8.76 -9.15
C ALA A 295 5.64 7.75 -8.53
N LEU A 296 5.33 6.45 -8.64
CA LEU A 296 6.08 5.37 -7.99
C LEU A 296 7.53 5.28 -8.47
N ILE A 297 7.81 5.52 -9.75
CA ILE A 297 9.19 5.47 -10.29
C ILE A 297 10.11 6.55 -9.71
N HIS A 298 9.54 7.61 -9.13
CA HIS A 298 10.28 8.68 -8.46
C HIS A 298 10.40 8.45 -6.95
N LEU A 299 9.73 7.46 -6.39
CA LEU A 299 9.87 7.11 -4.99
C LEU A 299 11.07 6.19 -4.78
N ARG A 300 11.93 6.55 -3.83
CA ARG A 300 13.09 5.77 -3.41
C ARG A 300 12.72 4.80 -2.29
N ALA A 301 12.01 5.30 -1.28
CA ALA A 301 11.67 4.50 -0.11
C ALA A 301 10.38 4.98 0.56
N ALA A 302 9.75 4.10 1.33
CA ALA A 302 8.72 4.45 2.30
C ALA A 302 9.29 4.32 3.71
N SER A 303 8.89 5.22 4.59
CA SER A 303 9.24 5.22 6.00
C SER A 303 7.96 5.10 6.83
N PHE A 304 8.01 4.29 7.88
CA PHE A 304 6.94 4.17 8.85
C PHE A 304 7.48 4.20 10.28
N VAL A 305 6.61 4.67 11.16
CA VAL A 305 6.93 5.05 12.52
C VAL A 305 6.19 4.14 13.49
N TRP A 306 6.91 3.53 14.42
CA TRP A 306 6.35 2.72 15.50
C TRP A 306 7.17 2.87 16.78
N GLN A 307 6.59 2.53 17.94
CA GLN A 307 7.26 2.52 19.25
C GLN A 307 6.84 1.30 20.06
N LEU A 308 7.59 0.95 21.11
CA LEU A 308 7.13 -0.02 22.10
C LEU A 308 5.94 0.55 22.86
N ALA A 309 4.95 -0.29 23.15
CA ALA A 309 3.76 0.21 23.84
C ALA A 309 4.07 0.63 25.28
N GLU A 310 5.04 0.02 25.95
CA GLU A 310 5.43 0.41 27.33
C GLU A 310 5.98 1.84 27.42
N ASP A 311 6.60 2.34 26.34
CA ASP A 311 7.08 3.72 26.26
C ASP A 311 5.94 4.71 25.97
N TYR A 312 4.84 4.22 25.39
CA TYR A 312 3.69 5.02 24.96
C TYR A 312 2.52 5.00 25.96
N VAL A 313 2.30 3.89 26.67
CA VAL A 313 1.15 3.68 27.56
C VAL A 313 1.10 4.68 28.73
N PRO A 314 2.21 5.00 29.44
CA PRO A 314 2.20 6.04 30.47
C PRO A 314 1.69 7.38 29.91
N TRP A 315 2.15 7.75 28.72
CA TRP A 315 1.72 8.97 28.05
C TRP A 315 0.23 8.93 27.69
N VAL A 316 -0.28 7.80 27.17
CA VAL A 316 -1.71 7.66 26.87
C VAL A 316 -2.54 7.72 28.14
N GLN A 317 -2.11 7.07 29.22
CA GLN A 317 -2.86 7.05 30.48
C GLN A 317 -2.93 8.43 31.12
N GLU A 318 -1.81 9.16 31.18
CA GLU A 318 -1.75 10.52 31.70
C GLU A 318 -2.62 11.51 30.90
N ARG A 319 -2.82 11.25 29.61
CA ARG A 319 -3.56 12.14 28.70
C ARG A 319 -4.83 11.52 28.12
N ALA A 320 -5.31 10.39 28.66
CA ALA A 320 -6.43 9.65 28.09
C ALA A 320 -7.70 10.51 28.01
N GLU A 321 -7.95 11.32 29.04
CA GLU A 321 -9.06 12.28 29.07
C GLU A 321 -8.87 13.42 28.07
N HIS A 322 -7.66 13.94 27.91
CA HIS A 322 -7.35 14.97 26.91
C HIS A 322 -7.46 14.44 25.47
N ILE A 323 -6.98 13.22 25.20
CA ILE A 323 -7.09 12.58 23.87
C ILE A 323 -8.57 12.28 23.55
N ARG A 324 -9.36 11.84 24.55
CA ARG A 324 -10.81 11.61 24.37
C ARG A 324 -11.57 12.90 24.13
N SER A 325 -11.22 13.99 24.82
CA SER A 325 -11.88 15.29 24.66
C SER A 325 -11.40 16.06 23.43
N ASN A 326 -10.15 15.89 23.03
CA ASN A 326 -9.50 16.54 21.89
C ASN A 326 -8.77 15.53 20.99
N PRO A 327 -9.48 14.64 20.29
CA PRO A 327 -8.87 13.62 19.43
C PRO A 327 -8.02 14.20 18.28
N ARG A 328 -8.20 15.51 18.00
CA ARG A 328 -7.48 16.30 17.00
C ARG A 328 -6.16 16.89 17.51
N GLU A 329 -5.96 17.00 18.82
CA GLU A 329 -4.75 17.57 19.43
C GLU A 329 -3.74 16.48 19.84
N CYS A 330 -3.82 15.28 19.26
CA CYS A 330 -2.90 14.19 19.60
C CYS A 330 -1.46 14.67 19.35
N PRO A 331 -0.66 14.93 20.40
CA PRO A 331 0.63 15.61 20.27
C PRO A 331 1.57 14.88 19.30
N ALA A 332 2.41 15.64 18.60
CA ALA A 332 3.49 15.06 17.81
C ALA A 332 4.49 14.38 18.79
N PRO A 333 5.08 13.20 18.52
CA PRO A 333 6.01 12.51 19.41
C PRO A 333 7.33 13.19 19.63
N LYS A 334 7.53 14.35 19.01
CA LYS A 334 8.52 15.30 19.51
C LYS A 334 8.26 15.63 21.00
N ASP A 335 7.00 15.50 21.43
CA ASP A 335 6.52 15.66 22.81
C ASP A 335 6.48 14.33 23.59
N VAL A 336 6.94 13.20 23.00
CA VAL A 336 6.84 11.84 23.55
C VAL A 336 8.17 11.09 23.37
N GLY A 337 9.14 11.39 24.24
CA GLY A 337 10.37 10.61 24.37
C GLY A 337 11.35 10.73 23.19
N PRO A 338 12.35 9.83 23.11
CA PRO A 338 13.28 9.81 21.98
C PRO A 338 12.55 9.55 20.65
N PRO A 339 13.08 10.06 19.52
CA PRO A 339 12.43 9.89 18.23
C PRO A 339 12.17 8.40 17.97
N PRO A 340 10.96 8.04 17.54
CA PRO A 340 10.59 6.66 17.30
C PRO A 340 11.53 6.00 16.27
N PRO A 341 11.83 4.70 16.40
CA PRO A 341 12.55 3.97 15.37
C PRO A 341 11.80 4.10 14.03
N GLU A 342 12.50 4.68 13.06
CA GLU A 342 12.00 4.86 11.70
C GLU A 342 12.46 3.69 10.86
N THR A 343 11.52 2.95 10.28
CA THR A 343 11.88 1.83 9.41
C THR A 343 11.76 2.28 7.96
N LEU A 344 12.92 2.44 7.32
CA LEU A 344 13.02 2.82 5.91
C LEU A 344 13.00 1.58 5.02
N ILE A 345 12.11 1.57 4.03
CA ILE A 345 11.93 0.47 3.09
C ILE A 345 12.11 0.97 1.66
N PRO A 346 13.11 0.50 0.92
CA PRO A 346 13.29 0.87 -0.47
C PRO A 346 12.20 0.25 -1.37
N PHE A 347 11.80 1.00 -2.40
CA PHE A 347 10.94 0.49 -3.47
C PHE A 347 11.76 -0.36 -4.46
N ASP A 348 11.19 -1.48 -4.88
CA ASP A 348 11.71 -2.38 -5.91
C ASP A 348 11.16 -1.93 -7.27
N LEU A 349 11.87 -0.98 -7.89
CA LEU A 349 11.48 -0.41 -9.19
C LEU A 349 11.30 -1.46 -10.29
N PRO A 350 12.16 -2.50 -10.43
CA PRO A 350 11.91 -3.60 -11.36
C PRO A 350 10.52 -4.24 -11.20
N ILE A 351 10.05 -4.48 -9.97
CA ILE A 351 8.71 -5.03 -9.73
C ILE A 351 7.63 -4.02 -10.12
N VAL A 352 7.81 -2.72 -9.83
CA VAL A 352 6.89 -1.66 -10.25
C VAL A 352 6.74 -1.65 -11.77
N PHE A 353 7.85 -1.63 -12.51
CA PHE A 353 7.83 -1.67 -13.98
C PHE A 353 7.19 -2.94 -14.54
N ALA A 354 7.49 -4.10 -13.94
CA ALA A 354 6.90 -5.36 -14.37
C ALA A 354 5.38 -5.37 -14.17
N TYR A 355 4.89 -4.77 -13.09
CA TYR A 355 3.45 -4.68 -12.80
C TYR A 355 2.71 -3.76 -13.80
N TYR A 356 3.29 -2.59 -14.09
CA TYR A 356 2.69 -1.62 -15.02
C TYR A 356 3.08 -1.83 -16.48
N LEU A 357 3.68 -2.97 -16.83
CA LEU A 357 4.22 -3.23 -18.16
C LEU A 357 3.15 -3.11 -19.26
N ASP A 358 1.96 -3.65 -19.01
CA ASP A 358 0.82 -3.59 -19.93
C ASP A 358 0.36 -2.13 -20.16
N ALA A 359 0.32 -1.31 -19.11
CA ALA A 359 -0.03 0.10 -19.21
C ALA A 359 1.01 0.87 -20.03
N ILE A 360 2.29 0.65 -19.76
CA ILE A 360 3.41 1.33 -20.42
C ILE A 360 3.49 0.96 -21.91
N LYS A 361 3.29 -0.31 -22.25
CA LYS A 361 3.47 -0.80 -23.63
C LYS A 361 2.22 -0.69 -24.48
N GLU A 362 1.05 -0.98 -23.90
CA GLU A 362 -0.19 -1.18 -24.66
C GLU A 362 -1.35 -0.29 -24.18
N GLY A 363 -1.13 0.52 -23.14
CA GLY A 363 -2.08 1.52 -22.66
C GLY A 363 -3.13 0.99 -21.67
N GLU A 364 -4.11 1.85 -21.37
CA GLU A 364 -5.03 1.67 -20.24
C GLU A 364 -5.89 0.42 -20.32
N ARG A 365 -6.46 0.16 -21.50
CA ARG A 365 -7.33 -1.00 -21.71
C ARG A 365 -6.62 -2.31 -21.40
N LYS A 366 -5.36 -2.45 -21.83
CA LYS A 366 -4.59 -3.68 -21.65
C LYS A 366 -4.19 -3.91 -20.21
N TYR A 367 -3.81 -2.83 -19.53
CA TYR A 367 -3.66 -2.86 -18.08
C TYR A 367 -4.94 -3.38 -17.39
N VAL A 368 -6.11 -2.82 -17.71
CA VAL A 368 -7.38 -3.25 -17.10
C VAL A 368 -7.70 -4.71 -17.42
N GLU A 369 -7.46 -5.17 -18.66
CA GLU A 369 -7.63 -6.57 -19.06
C GLU A 369 -6.74 -7.52 -18.24
N GLY A 370 -5.45 -7.20 -18.07
CA GLY A 370 -4.51 -8.04 -17.33
C GLY A 370 -4.76 -8.07 -15.81
N HIS A 371 -5.24 -6.95 -15.24
CA HIS A 371 -5.39 -6.77 -13.80
C HIS A 371 -6.77 -7.17 -13.28
N TYR A 372 -7.82 -6.93 -14.06
CA TYR A 372 -9.21 -7.17 -13.65
C TYR A 372 -9.93 -8.19 -14.51
N GLY A 373 -9.28 -8.72 -15.56
CA GLY A 373 -9.83 -9.72 -16.46
C GLY A 373 -10.69 -9.12 -17.57
N LYS A 374 -10.59 -9.73 -18.76
CA LYS A 374 -11.25 -9.27 -20.00
C LYS A 374 -12.77 -9.08 -19.88
N LYS A 375 -13.43 -9.89 -19.06
CA LYS A 375 -14.90 -9.83 -18.84
C LYS A 375 -15.33 -8.55 -18.14
N HIS A 376 -14.43 -7.89 -17.40
CA HIS A 376 -14.74 -6.72 -16.58
C HIS A 376 -14.24 -5.41 -17.21
N THR A 377 -13.35 -5.49 -18.20
CA THR A 377 -12.71 -4.35 -18.85
C THR A 377 -13.70 -3.30 -19.34
N GLU A 378 -14.72 -3.67 -20.13
CA GLU A 378 -15.66 -2.68 -20.69
C GLU A 378 -16.41 -1.89 -19.62
N ALA A 379 -16.81 -2.56 -18.53
CA ALA A 379 -17.53 -1.93 -17.44
C ALA A 379 -16.63 -0.96 -16.66
N ILE A 380 -15.37 -1.34 -16.44
CA ILE A 380 -14.36 -0.52 -15.76
C ILE A 380 -13.98 0.68 -16.61
N MET A 381 -13.61 0.48 -17.88
CA MET A 381 -13.21 1.56 -18.80
C MET A 381 -14.31 2.62 -18.92
N LYS A 382 -15.57 2.20 -19.06
CA LYS A 382 -16.72 3.11 -19.16
C LYS A 382 -16.94 3.92 -17.88
N GLN A 383 -16.60 3.35 -16.72
CA GLN A 383 -16.68 4.06 -15.46
C GLN A 383 -15.52 5.06 -15.30
N ASN A 384 -14.31 4.68 -15.70
CA ASN A 384 -13.14 5.57 -15.68
C ASN A 384 -13.33 6.80 -16.57
N GLU A 385 -13.90 6.60 -17.77
CA GLU A 385 -14.30 7.68 -18.68
C GLU A 385 -15.31 8.64 -18.03
N GLN A 386 -16.35 8.07 -17.38
CA GLN A 386 -17.33 8.87 -16.65
C GLN A 386 -16.69 9.68 -15.52
N ASP A 387 -15.78 9.07 -14.76
CA ASP A 387 -15.11 9.75 -13.64
C ASP A 387 -14.22 10.88 -14.16
N ARG A 388 -13.47 10.65 -15.26
CA ARG A 388 -12.71 11.71 -15.96
C ARG A 388 -13.61 12.87 -16.39
N TRP A 389 -14.76 12.58 -17.00
CA TRP A 389 -15.72 13.61 -17.41
C TRP A 389 -16.24 14.41 -16.22
N VAL A 390 -16.58 13.73 -15.11
CA VAL A 390 -17.04 14.39 -13.88
C VAL A 390 -15.96 15.33 -13.31
N TYR A 391 -14.69 14.94 -13.35
CA TYR A 391 -13.60 15.82 -12.93
C TYR A 391 -13.41 17.01 -13.88
N ALA A 392 -13.48 16.77 -15.21
CA ALA A 392 -13.32 17.81 -16.21
C ALA A 392 -14.42 18.87 -16.10
N VAL A 393 -15.69 18.47 -15.96
CA VAL A 393 -16.82 19.39 -15.76
C VAL A 393 -16.66 20.17 -14.46
N ALA A 394 -16.29 19.51 -13.37
CA ALA A 394 -16.07 20.18 -12.09
C ALA A 394 -14.93 21.22 -12.17
N ALA A 395 -13.85 20.90 -12.89
CA ALA A 395 -12.74 21.83 -13.12
C ALA A 395 -13.18 23.04 -13.97
N GLN A 396 -13.92 22.80 -15.06
CA GLN A 396 -14.45 23.86 -15.92
C GLN A 396 -15.40 24.80 -15.16
N MET A 397 -16.30 24.25 -14.33
CA MET A 397 -17.21 25.04 -13.51
C MET A 397 -16.48 25.93 -12.49
N GLN A 398 -15.24 25.61 -12.14
CA GLN A 398 -14.40 26.39 -11.25
C GLN A 398 -13.47 27.35 -11.99
N GLY A 399 -13.64 27.53 -13.31
CA GLY A 399 -12.78 28.41 -14.09
C GLY A 399 -11.36 27.87 -14.28
N ILE A 400 -11.11 26.60 -13.96
CA ILE A 400 -9.84 25.94 -14.21
C ILE A 400 -9.83 25.57 -15.70
N THR A 401 -9.42 26.52 -16.55
CA THR A 401 -9.23 26.30 -17.98
C THR A 401 -7.97 25.47 -18.20
N ASP A 402 -8.11 24.15 -18.09
CA ASP A 402 -7.06 23.22 -18.49
C ASP A 402 -7.46 22.60 -19.82
N GLU A 403 -6.89 23.10 -20.91
CA GLU A 403 -7.13 22.62 -22.28
C GLU A 403 -6.87 21.11 -22.42
N ARG A 404 -6.08 20.50 -21.52
CA ARG A 404 -5.81 19.05 -21.51
C ARG A 404 -6.86 18.21 -20.79
N LEU A 405 -7.55 18.76 -19.77
CA LEU A 405 -8.67 18.06 -19.12
C LEU A 405 -9.91 18.02 -20.02
N ALA A 406 -10.01 18.95 -20.96
CA ALA A 406 -11.08 19.06 -21.94
C ALA A 406 -10.87 18.21 -23.22
N GLY A 407 -9.82 17.37 -23.28
CA GLY A 407 -9.46 16.64 -24.49
C GLY A 407 -10.66 15.92 -25.12
N ASP A 408 -10.92 16.19 -26.40
CA ASP A 408 -11.95 15.67 -27.30
C ASP A 408 -12.96 14.69 -26.67
N ILE A 409 -13.73 15.16 -25.67
CA ILE A 409 -14.84 14.37 -25.15
C ILE A 409 -15.97 14.57 -26.16
N GLU A 410 -16.08 13.65 -27.12
CA GLU A 410 -17.27 13.56 -27.96
C GLU A 410 -18.47 13.21 -27.07
N VAL A 411 -19.26 14.22 -26.73
CA VAL A 411 -20.52 14.05 -26.01
C VAL A 411 -21.55 13.55 -27.01
N SER A 412 -21.67 12.22 -27.14
CA SER A 412 -22.84 11.61 -27.76
C SER A 412 -23.97 11.59 -26.73
N ASP A 413 -25.06 12.32 -26.99
CA ASP A 413 -26.26 12.21 -26.16
C ASP A 413 -26.87 10.80 -26.28
N VAL A 414 -27.80 10.45 -25.38
CA VAL A 414 -28.46 9.13 -25.31
C VAL A 414 -29.17 8.76 -26.63
N ASP A 415 -29.45 9.75 -27.48
CA ASP A 415 -30.08 9.61 -28.79
C ASP A 415 -29.09 9.58 -29.98
N GLY A 416 -27.78 9.52 -29.71
CA GLY A 416 -26.75 9.41 -30.76
C GLY A 416 -26.50 10.70 -31.55
N GLN A 417 -26.94 11.86 -31.04
CA GLN A 417 -26.52 13.15 -31.57
C GLN A 417 -25.22 13.62 -30.89
N THR A 418 -24.18 13.79 -31.69
CA THR A 418 -22.91 14.38 -31.28
C THR A 418 -23.13 15.88 -31.09
N VAL A 419 -23.01 16.38 -29.87
CA VAL A 419 -23.00 17.83 -29.61
C VAL A 419 -21.54 18.28 -29.56
N LEU A 420 -21.08 18.91 -30.64
CA LEU A 420 -19.80 19.60 -30.65
C LEU A 420 -19.89 20.83 -29.74
N ALA A 421 -19.07 20.87 -28.69
CA ALA A 421 -18.91 22.08 -27.90
C ALA A 421 -18.29 23.16 -28.80
N ALA A 422 -19.01 24.28 -28.98
CA ALA A 422 -18.53 25.39 -29.79
C ALA A 422 -17.28 26.01 -29.14
N GLY A 423 -16.12 25.72 -29.70
CA GLY A 423 -14.88 26.43 -29.41
C GLY A 423 -14.97 27.87 -29.94
N THR A 424 -14.66 28.84 -29.09
CA THR A 424 -14.45 30.24 -29.49
C THR A 424 -13.26 30.31 -30.44
N THR A 425 -13.52 30.77 -31.67
CA THR A 425 -12.51 30.98 -32.70
C THR A 425 -11.62 32.18 -32.35
N GLY A 426 -10.40 31.90 -31.91
CA GLY A 426 -9.29 32.86 -31.85
C GLY A 426 -8.29 32.56 -32.96
N THR A 427 -8.05 33.53 -33.82
CA THR A 427 -7.19 33.50 -35.00
C THR A 427 -5.69 33.44 -34.68
N ASP A 428 -4.96 32.81 -35.60
CA ASP A 428 -3.53 32.47 -35.66
C ASP A 428 -2.49 33.53 -35.26
N ALA A 429 -1.35 33.05 -34.74
CA ALA A 429 -0.01 33.48 -35.16
C ALA A 429 1.06 32.41 -34.86
N ASP A 430 1.96 32.24 -35.84
CA ASP A 430 3.00 31.22 -36.00
C ASP A 430 3.99 31.03 -34.85
N ALA A 431 4.35 29.77 -34.57
CA ALA A 431 5.65 29.39 -34.01
C ALA A 431 6.03 27.96 -34.45
N ALA A 432 6.92 27.87 -35.43
CA ALA A 432 7.57 26.63 -35.84
C ALA A 432 8.50 26.11 -34.73
N LEU A 433 8.21 24.94 -34.17
CA LEU A 433 9.09 24.21 -33.26
C LEU A 433 9.71 23.00 -33.97
N LEU A 434 11.03 23.03 -34.05
CA LEU A 434 11.92 21.99 -34.54
C LEU A 434 11.85 20.74 -33.66
N LEU A 435 11.59 19.58 -34.27
CA LEU A 435 11.77 18.27 -33.63
C LEU A 435 13.27 17.91 -33.57
N PRO A 436 13.79 17.38 -32.46
CA PRO A 436 15.11 16.75 -32.47
C PRO A 436 15.02 15.38 -33.15
N THR A 437 15.84 15.19 -34.18
CA THR A 437 16.08 13.89 -34.83
C THR A 437 16.96 13.03 -33.92
N PHE A 438 16.48 11.84 -33.58
CA PHE A 438 17.31 10.80 -32.94
C PHE A 438 18.09 10.02 -34.01
N PRO A 439 19.38 9.70 -33.77
CA PRO A 439 20.18 8.94 -34.73
C PRO A 439 19.74 7.47 -34.73
N THR A 440 19.42 6.98 -35.93
CA THR A 440 19.13 5.57 -36.21
C THR A 440 20.44 4.77 -36.15
N ALA A 441 20.62 4.00 -35.08
CA ALA A 441 21.71 3.02 -35.01
C ALA A 441 21.29 1.73 -35.76
N THR A 442 22.09 1.35 -36.75
CA THR A 442 21.97 0.10 -37.52
C THR A 442 22.32 -1.12 -36.65
N PRO A 443 21.57 -2.23 -36.74
CA PRO A 443 21.90 -3.44 -36.02
C PRO A 443 23.00 -4.22 -36.74
N ARG A 444 24.15 -4.41 -36.07
CA ARG A 444 25.15 -5.41 -36.46
C ARG A 444 24.71 -6.78 -35.97
N THR A 445 24.45 -7.68 -36.92
CA THR A 445 24.20 -9.11 -36.69
C THR A 445 25.49 -9.83 -36.33
N PRO A 446 25.57 -10.63 -35.25
CA PRO A 446 26.63 -11.61 -35.10
C PRO A 446 26.21 -12.94 -35.72
N GLN A 447 27.01 -13.43 -36.67
CA GLN A 447 26.94 -14.78 -37.20
C GLN A 447 27.34 -15.78 -36.10
N ILE A 448 26.46 -16.74 -35.80
CA ILE A 448 26.81 -17.94 -35.03
C ILE A 448 26.77 -19.12 -35.99
N THR A 449 27.94 -19.72 -36.17
CA THR A 449 28.19 -20.90 -36.98
C THR A 449 27.53 -22.13 -36.34
N GLN A 450 26.64 -22.79 -37.09
CA GLN A 450 26.07 -24.08 -36.71
C GLN A 450 27.04 -25.21 -37.06
N THR A 451 27.43 -26.01 -36.07
CA THR A 451 27.94 -27.37 -36.28
C THR A 451 26.81 -28.35 -35.98
N ARG A 452 26.51 -29.14 -37.00
CA ARG A 452 25.50 -30.20 -37.08
C ARG A 452 26.20 -31.53 -36.82
N GLU A 453 25.81 -32.24 -35.76
CA GLU A 453 26.05 -33.68 -35.67
C GLU A 453 24.74 -34.40 -35.30
N GLN A 454 24.43 -35.38 -36.13
CA GLN A 454 23.30 -36.29 -36.05
C GLN A 454 23.63 -37.44 -35.09
N LEU A 455 22.64 -38.05 -34.45
CA LEU A 455 22.28 -39.47 -34.64
C LEU A 455 21.23 -39.96 -33.62
N ALA A 456 20.19 -40.59 -34.19
CA ALA A 456 19.46 -41.81 -33.78
C ALA A 456 18.96 -42.03 -32.33
N GLY A 457 17.68 -42.44 -32.22
CA GLY A 457 17.05 -42.99 -31.00
C GLY A 457 17.57 -44.40 -30.61
N PRO A 458 16.89 -45.21 -29.75
CA PRO A 458 15.43 -45.37 -29.63
C PRO A 458 14.86 -45.52 -28.20
N ARG A 459 13.57 -45.87 -28.13
CA ARG A 459 12.69 -46.01 -26.95
C ARG A 459 12.85 -47.33 -26.15
N SER A 460 12.49 -47.23 -24.84
CA SER A 460 11.90 -48.25 -23.93
C SER A 460 12.80 -49.32 -23.28
N PRO A 461 12.39 -50.04 -22.19
CA PRO A 461 11.53 -49.70 -21.02
C PRO A 461 12.09 -50.18 -19.64
N MET A 462 11.35 -49.87 -18.55
CA MET A 462 11.27 -50.52 -17.21
C MET A 462 12.51 -51.13 -16.53
N SER A 463 12.80 -50.68 -15.29
CA SER A 463 13.21 -51.60 -14.22
C SER A 463 12.85 -51.08 -12.82
N THR A 464 12.14 -51.92 -12.08
CA THR A 464 11.87 -51.86 -10.64
C THR A 464 13.15 -52.12 -9.84
N GLY A 465 13.56 -51.14 -9.02
CA GLY A 465 14.74 -51.26 -8.14
C GLY A 465 14.36 -51.16 -6.67
N ARG A 466 14.46 -52.30 -5.96
CA ARG A 466 14.39 -52.42 -4.50
C ARG A 466 15.38 -51.46 -3.83
N LEU A 467 14.93 -50.64 -2.88
CA LEU A 467 15.81 -49.94 -1.95
C LEU A 467 15.88 -50.67 -0.60
N VAL A 468 17.11 -50.94 -0.20
CA VAL A 468 17.54 -51.61 1.02
C VAL A 468 17.25 -50.72 2.25
N LYS A 469 16.58 -51.28 3.25
CA LYS A 469 16.39 -50.69 4.58
C LYS A 469 17.73 -50.67 5.33
N MET A 470 18.32 -49.49 5.51
CA MET A 470 19.37 -49.27 6.50
C MET A 470 18.74 -48.67 7.77
N ARG A 471 18.62 -49.49 8.82
CA ARG A 471 18.19 -49.07 10.16
C ARG A 471 19.38 -48.42 10.87
N MET A 472 19.35 -47.12 11.07
CA MET A 472 20.24 -46.42 11.99
C MET A 472 19.45 -46.06 13.25
N ARG A 473 19.69 -46.78 14.35
CA ARG A 473 19.17 -46.45 15.68
C ARG A 473 20.04 -45.33 16.24
N MET A 474 19.49 -44.12 16.37
CA MET A 474 20.04 -43.10 17.27
C MET A 474 19.16 -43.01 18.52
N LEU A 475 19.80 -43.24 19.67
CA LEU A 475 19.25 -43.03 20.99
C LEU A 475 19.12 -41.52 21.23
N LEU A 476 17.89 -41.02 21.33
CA LEU A 476 17.62 -39.67 21.82
C LEU A 476 16.96 -39.76 23.19
N ARG A 477 17.65 -39.17 24.18
CA ARG A 477 17.17 -38.93 25.54
C ARG A 477 15.96 -37.97 25.49
N PRO A 478 14.89 -38.20 26.26
CA PRO A 478 13.81 -37.24 26.38
C PRO A 478 14.20 -36.09 27.33
N MET A 479 14.16 -34.85 26.84
CA MET A 479 14.11 -33.66 27.70
C MET A 479 12.66 -33.50 28.19
N ARG A 480 12.43 -33.77 29.48
CA ARG A 480 11.22 -33.38 30.21
C ARG A 480 11.25 -31.86 30.41
N MET A 481 10.28 -31.15 29.81
CA MET A 481 9.90 -29.82 30.30
C MET A 481 9.09 -30.00 31.58
N MET A 482 9.64 -29.57 32.71
CA MET A 482 8.91 -29.45 33.97
C MET A 482 8.10 -28.15 33.96
N LEU A 483 6.78 -28.28 34.09
CA LEU A 483 5.90 -27.25 34.61
C LEU A 483 5.97 -27.34 36.14
N THR A 484 6.39 -26.26 36.80
CA THR A 484 6.23 -26.10 38.25
C THR A 484 5.38 -24.87 38.53
N THR A 485 4.31 -25.09 39.27
CA THR A 485 3.34 -24.13 39.76
C THR A 485 3.73 -23.58 41.15
N SER A 486 3.34 -22.31 41.38
CA SER A 486 2.99 -21.66 42.68
C SER A 486 4.14 -21.22 43.63
N PRO A 487 3.90 -20.36 44.66
CA PRO A 487 2.79 -19.41 44.89
C PRO A 487 3.22 -17.99 45.38
N THR A 488 2.21 -17.10 45.40
CA THR A 488 1.99 -15.87 46.18
C THR A 488 2.97 -15.45 47.29
N ALA A 489 3.43 -14.20 47.23
CA ALA A 489 3.90 -13.43 48.39
C ALA A 489 3.41 -11.96 48.33
N THR A 490 2.96 -11.47 49.48
CA THR A 490 2.43 -10.14 49.80
C THR A 490 3.51 -9.04 49.75
N PRO A 491 3.16 -7.76 49.48
CA PRO A 491 4.14 -6.69 49.48
C PRO A 491 4.31 -6.09 50.88
N ARG A 492 5.56 -5.99 51.33
CA ARG A 492 6.01 -5.14 52.44
C ARG A 492 6.29 -3.73 51.94
N THR A 493 5.69 -2.77 52.63
CA THR A 493 5.94 -1.33 52.53
C THR A 493 7.40 -1.01 52.89
N LEU A 494 8.12 -0.33 51.99
CA LEU A 494 9.40 0.30 52.27
C LEU A 494 9.33 1.77 51.84
N GLN A 495 9.47 2.65 52.82
CA GLN A 495 9.72 4.08 52.64
C GLN A 495 11.10 4.25 52.00
N ILE A 496 11.19 5.09 50.96
CA ILE A 496 12.45 5.61 50.45
C ILE A 496 12.40 7.13 50.54
N THR A 497 13.32 7.66 51.33
CA THR A 497 13.65 9.06 51.52
C THR A 497 14.30 9.63 50.25
N SER A 498 13.87 10.84 49.90
CA SER A 498 14.38 11.67 48.83
C SER A 498 15.79 12.17 49.13
N LEU A 499 16.70 12.07 48.17
CA LEU A 499 17.86 12.96 48.07
C LEU A 499 18.02 13.38 46.60
N THR A 500 17.85 14.68 46.40
CA THR A 500 18.01 15.43 45.15
C THR A 500 19.44 15.93 45.04
N GLU A 501 20.13 15.62 43.93
CA GLU A 501 21.21 16.47 43.40
C GLU A 501 21.20 16.44 41.86
N PRO A 502 21.51 17.55 41.17
CA PRO A 502 21.40 17.65 39.73
C PRO A 502 22.74 17.33 39.05
N THR A 503 22.73 16.39 38.10
CA THR A 503 23.88 16.17 37.20
C THR A 503 23.57 16.76 35.82
N THR A 504 24.31 17.80 35.46
CA THR A 504 24.40 18.40 34.13
C THR A 504 25.02 17.40 33.15
N TYR A 505 24.28 17.03 32.10
CA TYR A 505 24.82 16.25 30.98
C TYR A 505 25.15 17.15 29.79
N VAL A 506 26.45 17.21 29.48
CA VAL A 506 27.02 17.78 28.25
C VAL A 506 26.90 16.72 27.14
N THR A 507 26.13 17.01 26.09
CA THR A 507 26.03 16.17 24.90
C THR A 507 27.22 16.42 23.97
N ARG A 508 28.18 15.48 23.94
CA ARG A 508 29.14 15.35 22.85
C ARG A 508 28.62 14.33 21.84
N GLY A 509 28.30 14.81 20.64
CA GLY A 509 28.01 13.96 19.49
C GLY A 509 29.25 13.28 18.95
N ARG A 510 29.09 12.03 18.47
CA ARG A 510 29.81 11.44 17.33
C ARG A 510 29.21 10.07 16.96
N ASN A 511 28.72 10.03 15.71
CA ASN A 511 28.77 8.99 14.69
C ASN A 511 28.96 7.52 15.10
N LEU A 512 28.11 6.65 14.53
CA LEU A 512 28.52 5.41 13.85
C LEU A 512 27.34 4.87 13.00
N LEU A 513 27.31 5.22 11.71
CA LEU A 513 26.58 4.49 10.67
C LEU A 513 27.62 3.66 9.90
N ARG A 514 27.56 2.33 10.05
CA ARG A 514 28.14 1.37 9.11
C ARG A 514 26.98 0.51 8.61
N CYS A 515 26.46 0.81 7.44
CA CYS A 515 25.64 -0.13 6.68
C CYS A 515 26.50 -0.72 5.57
N ALA A 516 26.65 -2.04 5.61
CA ALA A 516 27.27 -2.83 4.57
C ALA A 516 26.36 -2.84 3.34
N SER A 517 26.94 -2.50 2.20
CA SER A 517 26.40 -2.63 0.86
C SER A 517 26.15 -4.10 0.49
N PHE A 518 24.96 -4.39 -0.04
CA PHE A 518 24.62 -5.55 -0.86
C PHE A 518 23.75 -5.09 -2.03
#